data_AF-A0A1Q7AF14-F1
#
_entry.id   AF-A0A1Q7AF14-F1
#
_cell.length_a   1.000
_cell.length_b   1.000
_cell.length_c   1.000
_cell.angle_alpha   90.00
_cell.angle_beta   90.00
_cell.angle_gamma   90.00
#
_symmetry.space_group_name_H-M   'P 1'
#
loop_
_entity.id
_entity.type
_entity.pdbx_description
1 polymer ?
#
loop_
_entity_poly.entity_id
_entity_poly.type
_entity_poly.pdbx_seq_one_letter_code
_entity_poly.pdbx_strand_id
1 'polypeptide(L)'
;FTVYKGTNLLRMDAAAKTSEQWVAYKYDAGLKGFSTDLTARVTWRDTGGHPQAHQFGGVVNQTLSRVKAQNRLIVAESNGGALAAFPPPHTFFFTREKDTNLGYVWYRKDAEGRFAIGVGMPEREEDPQYVQNFALYNAPPGTVQKMGVYFYASPDAGEPARQAVLAFTHGDTFKPVAGYKTFVNHFHLDFTGRQRASGSLDTPFQDLIAMKSLGLNVIGLSDFHFELHANDAGALRLADQKDYFEASRRASDKDFLVVPWEEPSAFFGGHYNIIWPRDVYWSKVRQPGQPFVDEVPGYGKVYHTGSAEDVQKMMDAEGAYWYHAHPRTKSTTGYPDLIWDKPYVKNDRYLGVAFKPGMGQDNSEVRMCDWRCFDAIDTMNNMYAGQGLRPKYAIADIDTYKKGPEDDLYANFPVNYLKIDRTPGPEDDYSPILKALRDGNFFVTTGEILIRNYSVAGTGNQRTVTADVDWTFPLNFVEVVWSDGRKIDRQTISATDLAPFGTKHFAIPFDASGKAWVRFAVWDSAGNGAFVEPVWLNAVKTTTDEGGQRKK
;
A
#
# COMPACT_ATOMS: atom_id res chain seq x y z
N PHE A 1 25.21 14.04 -1.62
CA PHE A 1 24.12 15.02 -1.78
C PHE A 1 23.69 15.03 -3.24
N THR A 2 22.39 15.14 -3.48
CA THR A 2 21.77 15.28 -4.79
C THR A 2 20.94 16.55 -4.76
N VAL A 3 21.13 17.43 -5.74
CA VAL A 3 20.31 18.64 -5.94
C VAL A 3 19.50 18.42 -7.20
N TYR A 4 18.18 18.58 -7.11
CA TYR A 4 17.29 18.27 -8.22
C TYR A 4 17.02 19.51 -9.07
N LYS A 5 17.11 19.36 -10.39
CA LYS A 5 16.85 20.45 -11.33
C LYS A 5 15.39 20.91 -11.25
N GLY A 6 15.18 22.23 -11.28
CA GLY A 6 13.83 22.83 -11.31
C GLY A 6 13.12 22.86 -9.95
N THR A 7 13.83 22.63 -8.85
CA THR A 7 13.28 22.68 -7.49
C THR A 7 14.35 23.02 -6.47
N ASN A 8 13.93 23.49 -5.29
CA ASN A 8 14.82 23.69 -4.14
C ASN A 8 14.97 22.43 -3.28
N LEU A 9 14.65 21.27 -3.83
CA LEU A 9 14.76 19.97 -3.18
C LEU A 9 16.20 19.47 -3.23
N LEU A 10 16.71 19.05 -2.07
CA LEU A 10 17.99 18.37 -1.91
C LEU A 10 17.76 17.02 -1.23
N ARG A 11 18.53 16.01 -1.62
CA ARG A 11 18.59 14.71 -0.92
C ARG A 11 19.99 14.47 -0.41
N MET A 12 20.09 13.95 0.81
CA MET A 12 21.31 13.35 1.36
C MET A 12 21.06 11.87 1.59
N ASP A 13 22.00 11.02 1.17
CA ASP A 13 21.98 9.59 1.45
C ASP A 13 23.22 9.23 2.27
N ALA A 14 23.01 8.53 3.39
CA ALA A 14 24.05 7.74 4.00
C ALA A 14 24.07 6.36 3.31
N ALA A 15 25.18 6.03 2.66
CA ALA A 15 25.38 4.73 2.03
C ALA A 15 26.16 3.82 2.97
N ALA A 16 25.59 2.69 3.35
CA ALA A 16 26.23 1.68 4.19
C ALA A 16 26.16 0.30 3.54
N LYS A 17 27.18 -0.53 3.79
CA LYS A 17 27.25 -1.91 3.34
C LYS A 17 27.88 -2.75 4.43
N THR A 18 27.32 -3.94 4.65
CA THR A 18 27.86 -4.97 5.55
C THR A 18 27.92 -6.32 4.83
N SER A 19 28.81 -7.20 5.28
CA SER A 19 28.86 -8.61 4.87
C SER A 19 28.28 -9.55 5.94
N GLU A 20 27.93 -9.02 7.11
CA GLU A 20 27.33 -9.80 8.18
C GLU A 20 25.92 -10.26 7.79
N GLN A 21 25.57 -11.50 8.18
CA GLN A 21 24.22 -12.02 7.99
C GLN A 21 23.31 -11.53 9.11
N TRP A 22 22.01 -11.43 8.82
CA TRP A 22 20.96 -11.11 9.81
C TRP A 22 21.13 -9.74 10.48
N VAL A 23 21.69 -8.77 9.74
CA VAL A 23 21.78 -7.37 10.16
C VAL A 23 20.58 -6.60 9.65
N ALA A 24 20.12 -5.68 10.49
CA ALA A 24 19.14 -4.68 10.11
C ALA A 24 19.68 -3.27 10.36
N TYR A 25 19.23 -2.30 9.57
CA TYR A 25 19.57 -0.91 9.77
C TYR A 25 18.41 -0.09 10.31
N LYS A 26 18.78 0.94 11.05
CA LYS A 26 17.97 2.13 11.32
C LYS A 26 18.90 3.33 11.22
N TYR A 27 18.34 4.52 11.04
CA TYR A 27 19.17 5.71 10.94
C TYR A 27 18.50 6.97 11.47
N ASP A 28 19.37 7.89 11.87
CA ASP A 28 19.08 9.30 12.04
C ASP A 28 19.94 10.08 11.03
N ALA A 29 19.32 11.04 10.34
CA ALA A 29 20.01 11.86 9.36
C ALA A 29 19.55 13.31 9.47
N GLY A 30 20.49 14.25 9.34
CA GLY A 30 20.19 15.66 9.52
C GLY A 30 21.39 16.56 9.25
N LEU A 31 21.19 17.85 9.48
CA LEU A 31 22.23 18.87 9.41
C LEU A 31 22.44 19.47 10.79
N LYS A 32 23.68 19.85 11.09
CA LYS A 32 24.08 20.52 12.32
C LYS A 32 24.86 21.80 12.02
N GLY A 33 24.99 22.65 13.04
CA GLY A 33 25.77 23.89 12.95
C GLY A 33 24.95 25.14 12.64
N PHE A 34 23.61 25.03 12.64
CA PHE A 34 22.72 26.18 12.55
C PHE A 34 22.99 27.16 13.69
N SER A 35 22.89 28.46 13.41
CA SER A 35 23.04 29.54 14.41
C SER A 35 21.66 30.05 14.81
N THR A 36 21.40 30.24 16.10
CA THR A 36 20.15 30.87 16.56
C THR A 36 20.07 32.35 16.22
N ASP A 37 21.18 33.00 15.88
CA ASP A 37 21.18 34.41 15.45
C ASP A 37 20.61 34.56 14.04
N LEU A 38 20.82 33.55 13.18
CA LEU A 38 20.36 33.53 11.80
C LEU A 38 19.02 32.79 11.66
N THR A 39 18.93 31.62 12.28
CA THR A 39 17.77 30.72 12.28
C THR A 39 17.22 30.60 13.70
N ALA A 40 16.39 31.55 14.10
CA ALA A 40 16.02 31.74 15.51
C ALA A 40 15.15 30.62 16.09
N ARG A 41 14.49 29.83 15.24
CA ARG A 41 13.55 28.79 15.69
C ARG A 41 13.47 27.61 14.74
N VAL A 42 12.97 26.51 15.30
CA VAL A 42 12.38 25.41 14.53
C VAL A 42 10.88 25.40 14.72
N THR A 43 10.14 25.03 13.68
CA THR A 43 8.68 24.94 13.69
C THR A 43 8.19 23.60 13.12
N TRP A 44 7.04 23.14 13.59
CA TRP A 44 6.35 21.95 13.09
C TRP A 44 4.84 22.05 13.38
N ARG A 45 4.07 21.08 12.90
CA ARG A 45 2.65 20.89 13.24
C ARG A 45 2.55 19.71 14.20
N ASP A 46 1.93 19.87 15.36
CA ASP A 46 1.63 18.71 16.22
C ASP A 46 0.63 17.77 15.55
N THR A 47 0.36 16.63 16.17
CA THR A 47 -0.58 15.63 15.63
C THR A 47 -2.01 16.12 15.50
N GLY A 48 -2.39 17.23 16.15
CA GLY A 48 -3.66 17.93 15.96
C GLY A 48 -3.63 19.00 14.87
N GLY A 49 -2.49 19.21 14.21
CA GLY A 49 -2.28 20.23 13.18
C GLY A 49 -2.00 21.63 13.73
N HIS A 50 -1.81 21.81 15.04
CA HIS A 50 -1.52 23.13 15.59
C HIS A 50 -0.05 23.50 15.38
N PRO A 51 0.25 24.78 15.09
CA PRO A 51 1.63 25.21 14.91
C PRO A 51 2.38 25.19 16.24
N GLN A 52 3.57 24.62 16.20
CA GLN A 52 4.50 24.51 17.31
C GLN A 52 5.84 25.15 16.94
N ALA A 53 6.57 25.64 17.94
CA ALA A 53 7.89 26.23 17.75
C ALA A 53 8.82 26.00 18.94
N HIS A 54 10.13 25.96 18.68
CA HIS A 54 11.16 25.95 19.70
C HIS A 54 12.27 26.96 19.37
N GLN A 55 12.58 27.85 20.32
CA GLN A 55 13.51 28.98 20.15
C GLN A 55 14.85 28.79 20.87
N PHE A 56 15.12 27.59 21.39
CA PHE A 56 16.43 27.23 21.96
C PHE A 56 16.89 28.02 23.20
N GLY A 57 15.96 28.62 23.95
CA GLY A 57 16.25 29.30 25.23
C GLY A 57 16.57 28.36 26.41
N GLY A 58 16.36 27.04 26.25
CA GLY A 58 16.67 26.03 27.26
C GLY A 58 18.14 25.60 27.29
N VAL A 59 18.46 24.61 28.14
CA VAL A 59 19.79 24.00 28.23
C VAL A 59 20.13 23.16 26.98
N VAL A 60 21.42 22.87 26.78
CA VAL A 60 21.91 21.97 25.73
C VAL A 60 21.28 20.58 25.87
N ASN A 61 20.85 20.00 24.75
CA ASN A 61 20.22 18.69 24.73
C ASN A 61 21.26 17.55 24.76
N GLN A 62 21.01 16.52 25.56
CA GLN A 62 21.88 15.32 25.63
C GLN A 62 21.58 14.30 24.54
N THR A 63 20.36 14.31 24.00
CA THR A 63 19.86 13.38 22.98
C THR A 63 19.06 14.15 21.91
N LEU A 64 18.66 13.48 20.83
CA LEU A 64 17.76 14.08 19.84
C LEU A 64 16.39 14.34 20.48
N SER A 65 15.89 15.57 20.36
CA SER A 65 14.51 15.91 20.74
C SER A 65 13.58 15.55 19.60
N ARG A 66 13.10 14.30 19.59
CA ARG A 66 12.12 13.80 18.62
C ARG A 66 10.77 14.46 18.84
N VAL A 67 10.10 14.83 17.75
CA VAL A 67 8.77 15.45 17.77
C VAL A 67 7.80 14.63 16.95
N LYS A 68 6.62 14.35 17.54
CA LYS A 68 5.47 13.77 16.84
C LYS A 68 4.82 14.85 15.98
N ALA A 69 5.40 15.04 14.81
CA ALA A 69 4.96 16.05 13.86
C ALA A 69 4.04 15.44 12.82
N GLN A 70 2.90 16.10 12.57
CA GLN A 70 2.08 15.81 11.41
C GLN A 70 2.92 16.00 10.13
N ASN A 71 2.70 15.13 9.13
CA ASN A 71 3.44 15.09 7.87
C ASN A 71 4.95 14.81 7.98
N ARG A 72 5.43 14.39 9.17
CA ARG A 72 6.84 14.05 9.44
C ARG A 72 7.82 15.14 8.96
N LEU A 73 7.53 16.39 9.31
CA LEU A 73 8.22 17.57 8.78
C LEU A 73 8.60 18.53 9.90
N ILE A 74 9.87 18.98 9.88
CA ILE A 74 10.38 20.06 10.74
C ILE A 74 11.03 21.13 9.88
N VAL A 75 10.88 22.41 10.27
CA VAL A 75 11.38 23.56 9.52
C VAL A 75 12.25 24.43 10.41
N ALA A 76 13.53 24.59 10.07
CA ALA A 76 14.37 25.64 10.63
C ALA A 76 14.09 26.94 9.90
N GLU A 77 13.76 28.00 10.64
CA GLU A 77 13.30 29.26 10.07
C GLU A 77 14.26 30.40 10.41
N SER A 78 14.65 31.17 9.39
CA SER A 78 15.46 32.38 9.49
C SER A 78 14.64 33.64 9.23
N ASN A 79 15.26 34.79 9.47
CA ASN A 79 14.71 36.07 9.00
C ASN A 79 14.90 36.17 7.48
N GLY A 80 13.86 35.79 6.71
CA GLY A 80 13.87 35.83 5.24
C GLY A 80 14.27 34.51 4.56
N GLY A 81 14.01 33.36 5.21
CA GLY A 81 14.16 32.04 4.60
C GLY A 81 13.82 30.90 5.55
N ALA A 82 13.86 29.68 5.02
CA ALA A 82 13.64 28.47 5.80
C ALA A 82 14.32 27.25 5.16
N LEU A 83 14.62 26.26 5.99
CA LEU A 83 15.07 24.94 5.57
C LEU A 83 14.22 23.87 6.23
N ALA A 84 13.44 23.18 5.42
CA ALA A 84 12.69 22.01 5.86
C ALA A 84 13.56 20.74 5.83
N ALA A 85 13.33 19.83 6.76
CA ALA A 85 13.85 18.46 6.75
C ALA A 85 12.68 17.47 6.87
N PHE A 86 12.66 16.46 5.99
CA PHE A 86 11.60 15.45 5.94
C PHE A 86 12.10 14.14 5.32
N PRO A 87 11.49 12.98 5.67
CA PRO A 87 11.92 11.69 5.16
C PRO A 87 11.35 11.43 3.76
N PRO A 88 11.95 10.52 2.96
CA PRO A 88 11.23 9.87 1.86
C PRO A 88 9.85 9.36 2.35
N PRO A 89 8.74 9.65 1.66
CA PRO A 89 7.41 9.46 2.24
C PRO A 89 7.03 8.01 2.51
N HIS A 90 7.55 7.05 1.74
CA HIS A 90 7.22 5.63 1.89
C HIS A 90 8.44 4.77 2.22
N THR A 91 9.58 4.96 1.54
CA THR A 91 10.79 4.14 1.75
C THR A 91 11.51 4.42 3.09
N PHE A 92 11.15 5.50 3.78
CA PHE A 92 11.59 5.75 5.15
C PHE A 92 10.90 4.82 6.17
N PHE A 93 9.77 4.22 5.83
CA PHE A 93 8.96 3.48 6.77
C PHE A 93 9.10 1.99 6.51
N PHE A 94 9.29 1.25 7.58
CA PHE A 94 9.06 -0.18 7.60
C PHE A 94 7.72 -0.44 8.28
N THR A 95 7.04 -1.48 7.83
CA THR A 95 5.75 -1.85 8.39
C THR A 95 5.91 -2.26 9.85
N ARG A 96 5.05 -1.69 10.68
CA ARG A 96 4.78 -2.11 12.05
C ARG A 96 3.34 -2.62 12.11
N GLU A 97 2.95 -3.19 13.24
CA GLU A 97 1.56 -3.59 13.46
C GLU A 97 0.62 -2.38 13.67
N LYS A 98 1.19 -1.21 13.96
CA LYS A 98 0.49 0.06 14.13
C LYS A 98 1.22 1.16 13.37
N ASP A 99 0.46 2.07 12.77
CA ASP A 99 1.02 3.21 12.02
C ASP A 99 1.14 4.48 12.88
N THR A 100 1.31 4.30 14.19
CA THR A 100 1.35 5.41 15.15
C THR A 100 2.47 6.40 14.87
N ASN A 101 2.23 7.70 15.08
CA ASN A 101 3.33 8.67 14.97
C ASN A 101 4.29 8.52 16.17
N LEU A 102 5.47 7.98 15.90
CA LEU A 102 6.52 7.75 16.91
C LEU A 102 7.57 8.88 16.97
N GLY A 103 7.36 9.97 16.23
CA GLY A 103 8.25 11.12 16.19
C GLY A 103 9.42 10.95 15.23
N TYR A 104 9.15 11.13 13.94
CA TYR A 104 10.10 10.85 12.86
C TYR A 104 11.00 12.03 12.44
N VAL A 105 10.84 13.17 13.09
CA VAL A 105 11.71 14.35 12.93
C VAL A 105 12.19 14.83 14.28
N TRP A 106 13.32 15.53 14.29
CA TRP A 106 13.97 15.96 15.52
C TRP A 106 14.67 17.30 15.37
N TYR A 107 14.84 17.98 16.50
CA TYR A 107 15.82 19.04 16.68
C TYR A 107 16.77 18.68 17.82
N ARG A 108 17.91 19.38 17.91
CA ARG A 108 18.82 19.28 19.06
C ARG A 108 19.60 20.59 19.24
N LYS A 109 19.51 21.23 20.41
CA LYS A 109 20.44 22.28 20.83
C LYS A 109 21.79 21.63 21.13
N ASP A 110 22.78 21.90 20.28
CA ASP A 110 24.11 21.30 20.36
C ASP A 110 25.05 22.07 21.31
N ALA A 111 24.89 23.40 21.35
CA ALA A 111 25.64 24.31 22.21
C ALA A 111 24.86 25.63 22.38
N GLU A 112 25.42 26.57 23.14
CA GLU A 112 24.88 27.92 23.15
C GLU A 112 24.95 28.52 21.74
N GLY A 113 23.82 29.07 21.29
CA GLY A 113 23.66 29.61 19.94
C GLY A 113 23.71 28.61 18.78
N ARG A 114 23.75 27.28 19.04
CA ARG A 114 23.90 26.25 17.99
C ARG A 114 22.91 25.11 18.10
N PHE A 115 22.38 24.69 16.96
CA PHE A 115 21.45 23.55 16.90
C PHE A 115 21.57 22.71 15.61
N ALA A 116 20.83 21.61 15.60
CA ALA A 116 20.69 20.66 14.51
C ALA A 116 19.22 20.29 14.28
N ILE A 117 18.88 19.87 13.06
CA ILE A 117 17.56 19.31 12.69
C ILE A 117 17.71 18.10 11.77
N GLY A 118 16.72 17.22 11.76
CA GLY A 118 16.71 16.09 10.83
C GLY A 118 15.51 15.16 10.97
N VAL A 119 15.66 14.01 10.35
CA VAL A 119 14.73 12.88 10.37
C VAL A 119 15.36 11.73 11.14
N GLY A 120 14.53 10.84 11.66
CA GLY A 120 15.09 9.74 12.42
C GLY A 120 14.10 8.72 12.89
N MET A 121 14.61 7.50 13.07
CA MET A 121 13.80 6.37 13.50
C MET A 121 13.75 6.26 15.03
N PRO A 122 12.58 5.99 15.61
CA PRO A 122 12.47 5.75 17.04
C PRO A 122 13.22 4.47 17.43
N GLU A 123 13.57 4.36 18.72
CA GLU A 123 14.35 3.23 19.24
C GLU A 123 13.54 1.94 19.38
N ARG A 124 12.21 2.08 19.52
CA ARG A 124 11.27 1.00 19.79
C ARG A 124 9.85 1.43 19.47
N GLU A 125 8.95 0.46 19.42
CA GLU A 125 7.51 0.68 19.48
C GLU A 125 7.11 1.30 20.84
N GLU A 126 6.07 2.13 20.85
CA GLU A 126 5.54 2.72 22.09
C GLU A 126 4.56 1.79 22.80
N ASP A 127 3.77 1.04 22.05
CA ASP A 127 2.84 0.07 22.61
C ASP A 127 3.59 -1.18 23.09
N PRO A 128 3.57 -1.49 24.40
CA PRO A 128 4.26 -2.66 24.95
C PRO A 128 3.87 -3.98 24.30
N GLN A 129 2.64 -4.09 23.77
CA GLN A 129 2.13 -5.30 23.12
C GLN A 129 2.90 -5.64 21.83
N TYR A 130 3.42 -4.62 21.13
CA TYR A 130 3.99 -4.77 19.78
C TYR A 130 5.49 -4.50 19.73
N VAL A 131 6.17 -4.45 20.88
CA VAL A 131 7.63 -4.19 20.95
C VAL A 131 8.45 -5.19 20.12
N GLN A 132 8.02 -6.45 20.04
CA GLN A 132 8.70 -7.48 19.25
C GLN A 132 8.48 -7.33 17.72
N ASN A 133 7.54 -6.49 17.30
CA ASN A 133 7.15 -6.34 15.90
C ASN A 133 7.71 -5.04 15.29
N PHE A 134 8.71 -4.44 15.93
CA PHE A 134 9.41 -3.25 15.46
C PHE A 134 10.51 -3.64 14.43
N ALA A 135 10.07 -4.03 13.24
CA ALA A 135 10.91 -4.64 12.21
C ALA A 135 11.74 -3.62 11.42
N LEU A 136 13.03 -3.49 11.73
CA LEU A 136 13.97 -2.59 11.04
C LEU A 136 14.21 -2.96 9.55
N TYR A 137 14.95 -2.12 8.81
CA TYR A 137 15.31 -2.39 7.41
C TYR A 137 16.16 -3.64 7.26
N ASN A 138 15.83 -4.48 6.27
CA ASN A 138 16.72 -5.57 5.88
C ASN A 138 18.01 -5.03 5.29
N ALA A 139 19.15 -5.62 5.67
CA ALA A 139 20.45 -5.32 5.06
C ALA A 139 21.11 -6.60 4.52
N PRO A 140 20.68 -7.13 3.36
CA PRO A 140 21.27 -8.35 2.84
C PRO A 140 22.78 -8.21 2.62
N PRO A 141 23.58 -9.26 2.93
CA PRO A 141 25.03 -9.20 2.83
C PRO A 141 25.49 -8.73 1.45
N GLY A 142 26.42 -7.77 1.42
CA GLY A 142 27.01 -7.28 0.19
C GLY A 142 26.24 -6.16 -0.51
N THR A 143 25.02 -5.85 -0.07
CA THR A 143 24.19 -4.78 -0.65
C THR A 143 24.54 -3.40 -0.09
N VAL A 144 24.26 -2.35 -0.87
CA VAL A 144 24.45 -0.95 -0.43
C VAL A 144 23.09 -0.38 -0.06
N GLN A 145 22.90 -0.16 1.24
CA GLN A 145 21.69 0.41 1.81
C GLN A 145 21.78 1.93 1.74
N LYS A 146 20.80 2.57 1.07
CA LYS A 146 20.75 4.03 0.88
C LYS A 146 19.74 4.67 1.83
N MET A 147 20.24 5.25 2.91
CA MET A 147 19.44 5.84 3.97
C MET A 147 19.27 7.34 3.73
N GLY A 148 18.12 7.71 3.15
CA GLY A 148 17.86 9.04 2.61
C GLY A 148 17.18 10.02 3.58
N VAL A 149 17.51 11.29 3.46
CA VAL A 149 16.75 12.43 4.02
C VAL A 149 16.64 13.52 2.97
N TYR A 150 15.47 14.17 2.92
CA TYR A 150 15.23 15.33 2.07
C TYR A 150 15.33 16.63 2.85
N PHE A 151 15.85 17.65 2.16
CA PHE A 151 15.80 19.03 2.58
C PHE A 151 15.15 19.88 1.51
N TYR A 152 14.39 20.89 1.91
CA TYR A 152 13.84 21.88 0.98
C TYR A 152 14.21 23.28 1.47
N ALA A 153 14.98 24.01 0.66
CA ALA A 153 15.37 25.38 0.96
C ALA A 153 14.33 26.35 0.40
N SER A 154 13.91 27.33 1.20
CA SER A 154 12.93 28.33 0.80
C SER A 154 13.46 29.74 1.05
N PRO A 155 13.25 30.70 0.13
CA PRO A 155 13.43 32.12 0.42
C PRO A 155 12.30 32.67 1.31
N ASP A 156 11.23 31.91 1.51
CA ASP A 156 10.09 32.29 2.34
C ASP A 156 10.21 31.75 3.78
N ALA A 157 9.33 32.26 4.65
CA ALA A 157 9.22 31.85 6.05
C ALA A 157 8.80 30.37 6.23
N GLY A 158 8.70 29.95 7.50
CA GLY A 158 8.51 28.54 7.87
C GLY A 158 7.25 27.89 7.28
N GLU A 159 6.10 28.56 7.34
CA GLU A 159 4.83 27.97 6.85
C GLU A 159 4.78 27.85 5.32
N PRO A 160 5.13 28.87 4.51
CA PRO A 160 5.25 28.68 3.06
C PRO A 160 6.23 27.56 2.67
N ALA A 161 7.38 27.45 3.35
CA ALA A 161 8.32 26.36 3.12
C ALA A 161 7.69 24.98 3.44
N ARG A 162 6.91 24.91 4.52
CA ARG A 162 6.15 23.71 4.89
C ARG A 162 5.16 23.31 3.79
N GLN A 163 4.40 24.28 3.27
CA GLN A 163 3.42 24.05 2.20
C GLN A 163 4.09 23.59 0.90
N ALA A 164 5.25 24.16 0.57
CA ALA A 164 6.04 23.71 -0.58
C ALA A 164 6.51 22.25 -0.46
N VAL A 165 6.85 21.80 0.76
CA VAL A 165 7.15 20.39 1.01
C VAL A 165 5.89 19.53 0.88
N LEU A 166 4.77 19.95 1.48
CA LEU A 166 3.52 19.18 1.39
C LEU A 166 3.01 18.98 -0.04
N ALA A 167 3.32 19.91 -0.95
CA ALA A 167 2.96 19.74 -2.35
C ALA A 167 3.50 18.41 -2.93
N PHE A 168 4.66 17.94 -2.46
CA PHE A 168 5.27 16.70 -2.92
C PHE A 168 4.48 15.44 -2.57
N THR A 169 3.69 15.42 -1.50
CA THR A 169 2.82 14.28 -1.13
C THR A 169 1.34 14.62 -1.32
N HIS A 170 1.04 15.68 -2.08
CA HIS A 170 -0.31 16.20 -2.22
C HIS A 170 -0.99 16.57 -0.89
N GLY A 171 -0.20 16.91 0.14
CA GLY A 171 -0.68 17.15 1.49
C GLY A 171 -0.98 15.86 2.27
N ASP A 172 -0.27 14.78 1.96
CA ASP A 172 -0.55 13.41 2.43
C ASP A 172 -1.99 12.97 2.08
N THR A 173 -2.41 13.21 0.84
CA THR A 173 -3.74 12.81 0.33
C THR A 173 -3.66 12.17 -1.05
N PHE A 174 -4.44 11.13 -1.28
CA PHE A 174 -4.63 10.51 -2.58
C PHE A 174 -5.55 11.36 -3.45
N LYS A 175 -5.06 11.80 -4.61
CA LYS A 175 -5.83 12.67 -5.51
C LYS A 175 -6.90 11.88 -6.26
N PRO A 176 -8.13 12.41 -6.37
CA PRO A 176 -9.12 11.85 -7.28
C PRO A 176 -8.59 11.82 -8.73
N VAL A 177 -8.79 10.68 -9.41
CA VAL A 177 -8.51 10.52 -10.84
C VAL A 177 -9.81 10.21 -11.55
N ALA A 178 -10.12 10.95 -12.62
CA ALA A 178 -11.37 10.77 -13.35
C ALA A 178 -11.50 9.35 -13.91
N GLY A 179 -12.65 8.70 -13.67
CA GLY A 179 -12.89 7.31 -14.05
C GLY A 179 -12.28 6.27 -13.09
N TYR A 180 -11.73 6.70 -11.96
CA TYR A 180 -11.15 5.83 -10.95
C TYR A 180 -11.71 6.08 -9.55
N LYS A 181 -11.66 5.05 -8.71
CA LYS A 181 -11.91 5.10 -7.26
C LYS A 181 -10.75 4.48 -6.50
N THR A 182 -10.39 5.11 -5.40
CA THR A 182 -9.29 4.65 -4.53
C THR A 182 -9.75 3.53 -3.62
N PHE A 183 -8.93 2.50 -3.51
CA PHE A 183 -9.24 1.28 -2.78
C PHE A 183 -8.01 0.76 -2.04
N VAL A 184 -8.19 0.43 -0.77
CA VAL A 184 -7.18 -0.24 0.07
C VAL A 184 -7.87 -1.33 0.89
N ASN A 185 -7.25 -2.49 1.05
CA ASN A 185 -7.78 -3.60 1.84
C ASN A 185 -6.90 -3.92 3.05
N HIS A 186 -7.40 -4.85 3.87
CA HIS A 186 -6.69 -5.61 4.88
C HIS A 186 -6.38 -4.79 6.12
N PHE A 187 -7.44 -4.18 6.65
CA PHE A 187 -7.42 -3.52 7.94
C PHE A 187 -7.93 -4.45 9.04
N HIS A 188 -7.18 -4.53 10.13
CA HIS A 188 -7.50 -5.29 11.34
C HIS A 188 -7.91 -4.34 12.47
N LEU A 189 -8.97 -3.55 12.27
CA LEU A 189 -9.38 -2.50 13.19
C LEU A 189 -10.06 -3.00 14.46
N ASP A 190 -10.37 -4.30 14.59
CA ASP A 190 -11.34 -4.78 15.60
C ASP A 190 -12.62 -3.93 15.55
N PHE A 191 -13.12 -3.66 14.34
CA PHE A 191 -14.16 -2.66 14.13
C PHE A 191 -15.46 -3.06 14.85
N THR A 192 -15.95 -4.27 14.58
CA THR A 192 -17.20 -4.76 15.17
C THR A 192 -17.08 -5.07 16.66
N GLY A 193 -15.93 -5.56 17.14
CA GLY A 193 -15.69 -5.75 18.57
C GLY A 193 -15.79 -4.44 19.32
N ARG A 194 -15.13 -3.38 18.84
CA ARG A 194 -15.23 -2.03 19.43
C ARG A 194 -16.62 -1.41 19.31
N GLN A 195 -17.31 -1.59 18.20
CA GLN A 195 -18.71 -1.16 18.06
C GLN A 195 -19.58 -1.77 19.17
N ARG A 196 -19.52 -3.10 19.35
CA ARG A 196 -20.24 -3.80 20.42
C ARG A 196 -19.85 -3.30 21.81
N ALA A 197 -18.56 -3.10 22.07
CA ALA A 197 -18.07 -2.54 23.34
C ALA A 197 -18.60 -1.12 23.62
N SER A 198 -18.86 -0.33 22.57
CA SER A 198 -19.49 0.99 22.69
C SER A 198 -21.00 0.94 22.96
N GLY A 199 -21.63 -0.23 22.79
CA GLY A 199 -23.07 -0.44 22.95
C GLY A 199 -23.91 -0.06 21.71
N SER A 200 -23.29 0.24 20.57
CA SER A 200 -23.99 0.57 19.32
C SER A 200 -23.15 0.15 18.10
N LEU A 201 -23.83 -0.28 17.02
CA LEU A 201 -23.20 -0.50 15.70
C LEU A 201 -23.12 0.78 14.84
N ASP A 202 -23.61 1.91 15.38
CA ASP A 202 -23.59 3.23 14.72
C ASP A 202 -22.48 4.15 15.28
N THR A 203 -21.64 3.68 16.20
CA THR A 203 -20.64 4.53 16.83
C THR A 203 -19.59 4.96 15.81
N PRO A 204 -19.37 6.27 15.59
CA PRO A 204 -18.34 6.73 14.67
C PRO A 204 -16.95 6.55 15.28
N PHE A 205 -16.04 5.92 14.54
CA PHE A 205 -14.63 5.81 14.92
C PHE A 205 -13.72 6.68 14.05
N GLN A 206 -12.71 7.26 14.69
CA GLN A 206 -11.80 8.22 14.04
C GLN A 206 -10.93 7.56 12.96
N ASP A 207 -10.73 6.25 13.06
CA ASP A 207 -10.03 5.39 12.11
C ASP A 207 -10.57 5.59 10.68
N LEU A 208 -11.89 5.41 10.52
CA LEU A 208 -12.58 5.50 9.24
C LEU A 208 -12.61 6.93 8.73
N ILE A 209 -12.76 7.90 9.64
CA ILE A 209 -12.72 9.33 9.32
C ILE A 209 -11.33 9.71 8.78
N ALA A 210 -10.26 9.21 9.39
CA ALA A 210 -8.89 9.42 8.94
C ALA A 210 -8.63 8.75 7.59
N MET A 211 -9.12 7.53 7.36
CA MET A 211 -9.03 6.88 6.05
C MET A 211 -9.78 7.64 4.96
N LYS A 212 -10.99 8.14 5.26
CA LYS A 212 -11.77 8.97 4.34
C LYS A 212 -11.07 10.29 4.04
N SER A 213 -10.41 10.92 5.02
CA SER A 213 -9.70 12.19 4.82
C SER A 213 -8.43 12.06 3.97
N LEU A 214 -7.81 10.86 3.90
CA LEU A 214 -6.75 10.56 2.94
C LEU A 214 -7.23 10.51 1.49
N GLY A 215 -8.53 10.50 1.24
CA GLY A 215 -9.11 10.37 -0.10
C GLY A 215 -9.36 8.93 -0.54
N LEU A 216 -9.53 7.99 0.41
CA LEU A 216 -9.97 6.63 0.10
C LEU A 216 -11.48 6.57 -0.19
N ASN A 217 -11.88 5.81 -1.21
CA ASN A 217 -13.29 5.58 -1.55
C ASN A 217 -13.79 4.22 -1.06
N VAL A 218 -12.92 3.21 -1.01
CA VAL A 218 -13.25 1.87 -0.56
C VAL A 218 -12.18 1.41 0.42
N ILE A 219 -12.61 0.92 1.58
CA ILE A 219 -11.75 0.18 2.50
C ILE A 219 -12.28 -1.23 2.69
N GLY A 220 -11.38 -2.22 2.64
CA GLY A 220 -11.71 -3.60 2.97
C GLY A 220 -11.20 -3.95 4.36
N LEU A 221 -12.12 -4.37 5.23
CA LEU A 221 -11.79 -4.91 6.54
C LEU A 221 -11.37 -6.39 6.42
N SER A 222 -10.60 -6.89 7.38
CA SER A 222 -10.19 -8.29 7.49
C SER A 222 -10.26 -8.82 8.93
N ASP A 223 -11.25 -8.33 9.68
CA ASP A 223 -11.31 -8.29 11.15
C ASP A 223 -11.66 -9.59 11.87
N PHE A 224 -11.70 -10.77 11.22
CA PHE A 224 -11.89 -12.06 11.92
C PHE A 224 -10.64 -12.50 12.69
N HIS A 225 -10.27 -11.61 13.61
CA HIS A 225 -9.24 -11.62 14.62
C HIS A 225 -9.87 -11.11 15.93
N PHE A 226 -9.09 -11.07 17.02
CA PHE A 226 -9.53 -10.49 18.30
C PHE A 226 -10.83 -11.08 18.87
N GLU A 227 -11.84 -10.23 19.07
CA GLU A 227 -13.12 -10.55 19.73
C GLU A 227 -14.06 -11.39 18.84
N LEU A 228 -13.77 -11.53 17.54
CA LEU A 228 -14.58 -12.32 16.62
C LEU A 228 -14.18 -13.80 16.64
N HIS A 229 -15.17 -14.68 16.63
CA HIS A 229 -15.00 -16.12 16.79
C HIS A 229 -14.58 -16.80 15.48
N ALA A 230 -13.37 -16.51 15.01
CA ALA A 230 -12.87 -16.97 13.71
C ALA A 230 -12.89 -18.51 13.55
N ASN A 231 -12.68 -19.26 14.64
CA ASN A 231 -12.61 -20.72 14.63
C ASN A 231 -13.90 -21.41 15.09
N ASP A 232 -14.99 -20.68 15.35
CA ASP A 232 -16.28 -21.29 15.64
C ASP A 232 -16.91 -21.86 14.36
N ALA A 233 -17.53 -23.03 14.48
CA ALA A 233 -18.07 -23.78 13.33
C ALA A 233 -19.51 -23.40 12.96
N GLY A 234 -20.13 -22.44 13.66
CA GLY A 234 -21.53 -22.12 13.46
C GLY A 234 -21.97 -20.88 14.24
N ALA A 235 -22.74 -21.09 15.31
CA ALA A 235 -23.61 -20.07 15.87
C ALA A 235 -22.92 -18.76 16.30
N LEU A 236 -21.73 -18.83 16.92
CA LEU A 236 -21.03 -17.63 17.39
C LEU A 236 -20.44 -16.87 16.19
N ARG A 237 -19.80 -17.59 15.27
CA ARG A 237 -19.23 -16.98 14.06
C ARG A 237 -20.29 -16.37 13.16
N LEU A 238 -21.45 -17.02 13.02
CA LEU A 238 -22.55 -16.49 12.20
C LEU A 238 -23.15 -15.21 12.81
N ALA A 239 -23.28 -15.15 14.13
CA ALA A 239 -23.69 -13.93 14.83
C ALA A 239 -22.65 -12.80 14.62
N ASP A 240 -21.36 -13.12 14.65
CA ASP A 240 -20.28 -12.18 14.36
C ASP A 240 -20.31 -11.66 12.92
N GLN A 241 -20.48 -12.55 11.94
CA GLN A 241 -20.63 -12.16 10.54
C GLN A 241 -21.80 -11.21 10.34
N LYS A 242 -22.94 -11.50 10.97
CA LYS A 242 -24.14 -10.65 10.87
C LYS A 242 -23.89 -9.24 11.36
N ASP A 243 -23.27 -9.09 12.53
CA ASP A 243 -22.94 -7.77 13.07
C ASP A 243 -21.82 -7.09 12.29
N TYR A 244 -20.87 -7.85 11.74
CA TYR A 244 -19.79 -7.34 10.90
C TYR A 244 -20.29 -6.77 9.59
N PHE A 245 -21.23 -7.47 8.93
CA PHE A 245 -21.94 -6.98 7.75
C PHE A 245 -22.74 -5.72 8.07
N GLU A 246 -23.51 -5.76 9.15
CA GLU A 246 -24.35 -4.62 9.55
C GLU A 246 -23.53 -3.38 9.94
N ALA A 247 -22.48 -3.55 10.73
CA ALA A 247 -21.58 -2.46 11.12
C ALA A 247 -20.89 -1.82 9.91
N SER A 248 -20.42 -2.64 8.95
CA SER A 248 -19.79 -2.16 7.73
C SER A 248 -20.76 -1.35 6.86
N ARG A 249 -22.02 -1.79 6.75
CA ARG A 249 -23.07 -1.04 6.04
C ARG A 249 -23.39 0.30 6.70
N ARG A 250 -23.51 0.33 8.03
CA ARG A 250 -23.75 1.55 8.83
C ARG A 250 -22.60 2.55 8.76
N ALA A 251 -21.37 2.05 8.66
CA ALA A 251 -20.17 2.86 8.55
C ALA A 251 -19.92 3.43 7.14
N SER A 252 -20.62 2.90 6.14
CA SER A 252 -20.51 3.32 4.75
C SER A 252 -21.36 4.55 4.44
N ASP A 253 -21.00 5.24 3.37
CA ASP A 253 -21.61 6.47 2.87
C ASP A 253 -21.54 6.49 1.33
N LYS A 254 -22.18 7.47 0.69
CA LYS A 254 -22.34 7.55 -0.77
C LYS A 254 -21.05 7.39 -1.58
N ASP A 255 -19.95 7.97 -1.09
CA ASP A 255 -18.64 7.97 -1.76
C ASP A 255 -17.53 7.31 -0.92
N PHE A 256 -17.91 6.59 0.15
CA PHE A 256 -17.00 5.89 1.06
C PHE A 256 -17.62 4.55 1.49
N LEU A 257 -17.06 3.44 1.01
CA LEU A 257 -17.57 2.10 1.28
C LEU A 257 -16.63 1.34 2.23
N VAL A 258 -17.20 0.75 3.27
CA VAL A 258 -16.53 -0.19 4.17
C VAL A 258 -17.00 -1.59 3.82
N VAL A 259 -16.08 -2.46 3.42
CA VAL A 259 -16.42 -3.80 2.91
C VAL A 259 -15.99 -4.88 3.91
N PRO A 260 -16.90 -5.79 4.32
CA PRO A 260 -16.63 -6.82 5.32
C PRO A 260 -15.96 -8.06 4.70
N TRP A 261 -14.72 -7.90 4.23
CA TRP A 261 -13.91 -9.01 3.75
C TRP A 261 -13.14 -9.69 4.89
N GLU A 262 -12.31 -10.68 4.57
CA GLU A 262 -11.68 -11.51 5.58
C GLU A 262 -10.28 -12.01 5.17
N GLU A 263 -9.36 -12.07 6.13
CA GLU A 263 -8.12 -12.83 6.07
C GLU A 263 -8.29 -14.15 6.87
N PRO A 264 -8.85 -15.23 6.29
CA PRO A 264 -9.24 -16.40 7.07
C PRO A 264 -8.06 -17.28 7.52
N SER A 265 -6.92 -17.22 6.82
CA SER A 265 -5.70 -17.96 7.15
C SER A 265 -5.91 -19.47 7.32
N ALA A 266 -6.64 -20.09 6.38
CA ALA A 266 -6.94 -21.52 6.41
C ALA A 266 -6.87 -22.19 5.03
N PHE A 267 -6.40 -23.43 4.97
CA PHE A 267 -6.44 -24.36 3.83
C PHE A 267 -5.63 -24.04 2.55
N PHE A 268 -5.44 -22.77 2.18
CA PHE A 268 -4.63 -22.38 1.00
C PHE A 268 -3.15 -22.12 1.30
N GLY A 269 -2.79 -22.11 2.58
CA GLY A 269 -1.42 -21.82 3.03
C GLY A 269 -1.12 -20.31 3.06
N GLY A 270 -0.21 -19.92 3.95
CA GLY A 270 0.07 -18.52 4.22
C GLY A 270 -1.14 -17.75 4.76
N HIS A 271 -1.00 -16.43 4.80
CA HIS A 271 -2.13 -15.53 4.95
C HIS A 271 -2.62 -15.06 3.58
N TYR A 272 -3.92 -14.90 3.45
CA TYR A 272 -4.56 -14.47 2.23
C TYR A 272 -5.89 -13.79 2.54
N ASN A 273 -6.28 -12.84 1.70
CA ASN A 273 -7.59 -12.20 1.78
C ASN A 273 -8.56 -12.86 0.80
N ILE A 274 -9.79 -13.11 1.25
CA ILE A 274 -10.93 -13.42 0.37
C ILE A 274 -11.77 -12.16 0.22
N ILE A 275 -12.06 -11.80 -1.03
CA ILE A 275 -12.93 -10.69 -1.39
C ILE A 275 -14.23 -11.21 -1.99
N TRP A 276 -15.34 -10.71 -1.45
CA TRP A 276 -16.69 -11.16 -1.75
C TRP A 276 -17.47 -10.12 -2.57
N PRO A 277 -18.31 -10.54 -3.53
CA PRO A 277 -19.21 -9.63 -4.24
C PRO A 277 -20.42 -9.21 -3.40
N ARG A 278 -20.70 -9.91 -2.30
CA ARG A 278 -21.81 -9.67 -1.36
C ARG A 278 -21.49 -10.34 -0.03
N ASP A 279 -22.33 -10.10 0.97
CA ASP A 279 -22.24 -10.79 2.26
C ASP A 279 -22.42 -12.31 2.08
N VAL A 280 -21.48 -13.09 2.61
CA VAL A 280 -21.49 -14.56 2.56
C VAL A 280 -21.27 -15.11 3.96
N TYR A 281 -22.26 -15.87 4.46
CA TYR A 281 -22.14 -16.58 5.72
C TYR A 281 -21.35 -17.86 5.55
N TRP A 282 -20.29 -18.03 6.33
CA TRP A 282 -19.43 -19.21 6.23
C TRP A 282 -18.56 -19.44 7.46
N SER A 283 -18.17 -20.69 7.72
CA SER A 283 -17.15 -21.06 8.70
C SER A 283 -15.92 -21.72 8.05
N LYS A 284 -14.73 -21.39 8.56
CA LYS A 284 -13.47 -22.08 8.22
C LYS A 284 -13.25 -23.38 8.98
N VAL A 285 -14.27 -23.83 9.72
CA VAL A 285 -14.29 -25.09 10.46
C VAL A 285 -15.57 -25.84 10.10
N ARG A 286 -15.40 -27.09 9.67
CA ARG A 286 -16.49 -28.02 9.37
C ARG A 286 -16.40 -29.23 10.28
N GLN A 287 -17.40 -29.43 11.12
CA GLN A 287 -17.44 -30.53 12.07
C GLN A 287 -17.69 -31.88 11.38
N PRO A 288 -17.28 -33.01 11.99
CA PRO A 288 -17.62 -34.34 11.48
C PRO A 288 -19.14 -34.50 11.27
N GLY A 289 -19.55 -34.90 10.07
CA GLY A 289 -20.97 -35.05 9.71
C GLY A 289 -21.70 -33.75 9.36
N GLN A 290 -21.08 -32.58 9.51
CA GLN A 290 -21.66 -31.31 9.09
C GLN A 290 -21.69 -31.21 7.55
N PRO A 291 -22.82 -30.81 6.94
CA PRO A 291 -22.90 -30.56 5.51
C PRO A 291 -21.93 -29.47 5.07
N PHE A 292 -21.61 -29.45 3.76
CA PHE A 292 -20.80 -28.38 3.18
C PHE A 292 -21.61 -27.08 3.06
N VAL A 293 -22.90 -27.21 2.75
CA VAL A 293 -23.87 -26.12 2.66
C VAL A 293 -25.08 -26.48 3.50
N ASP A 294 -25.51 -25.54 4.33
CA ASP A 294 -26.71 -25.63 5.15
C ASP A 294 -27.61 -24.41 4.94
N GLU A 295 -28.91 -24.58 5.17
CA GLU A 295 -29.85 -23.47 5.35
C GLU A 295 -30.06 -23.27 6.85
N VAL A 296 -29.51 -22.21 7.40
CA VAL A 296 -29.55 -21.90 8.83
C VAL A 296 -30.61 -20.83 9.10
N PRO A 297 -31.60 -21.09 9.97
CA PRO A 297 -32.63 -20.10 10.31
C PRO A 297 -32.03 -18.76 10.74
N GLY A 298 -32.45 -17.67 10.09
CA GLY A 298 -31.99 -16.31 10.36
C GLY A 298 -30.71 -15.88 9.61
N TYR A 299 -30.00 -16.80 8.97
CA TYR A 299 -28.80 -16.52 8.17
C TYR A 299 -28.94 -16.96 6.71
N GLY A 300 -29.85 -17.90 6.43
CA GLY A 300 -30.04 -18.47 5.10
C GLY A 300 -28.92 -19.46 4.77
N LYS A 301 -28.43 -19.40 3.54
CA LYS A 301 -27.36 -20.27 3.04
C LYS A 301 -26.04 -20.00 3.76
N VAL A 302 -25.50 -21.05 4.39
CA VAL A 302 -24.22 -21.04 5.11
C VAL A 302 -23.29 -22.09 4.52
N TYR A 303 -22.02 -21.74 4.35
CA TYR A 303 -20.97 -22.66 3.96
C TYR A 303 -20.12 -23.11 5.16
N HIS A 304 -19.83 -24.40 5.26
CA HIS A 304 -18.92 -24.94 6.26
C HIS A 304 -17.73 -25.58 5.55
N THR A 305 -16.55 -25.00 5.69
CA THR A 305 -15.35 -25.45 4.96
C THR A 305 -14.42 -26.24 5.88
N GLY A 306 -13.92 -27.37 5.39
CA GLY A 306 -12.94 -28.21 6.11
C GLY A 306 -11.70 -28.55 5.29
N SER A 307 -11.56 -27.99 4.08
CA SER A 307 -10.48 -28.29 3.14
C SER A 307 -10.30 -27.18 2.11
N ALA A 308 -9.19 -27.22 1.36
CA ALA A 308 -8.95 -26.32 0.24
C ALA A 308 -10.01 -26.49 -0.87
N GLU A 309 -10.49 -27.71 -1.08
CA GLU A 309 -11.55 -27.99 -2.05
C GLU A 309 -12.88 -27.35 -1.65
N ASP A 310 -13.23 -27.40 -0.36
CA ASP A 310 -14.45 -26.76 0.16
C ASP A 310 -14.38 -25.23 0.00
N VAL A 311 -13.25 -24.60 0.35
CA VAL A 311 -13.07 -23.14 0.16
C VAL A 311 -13.18 -22.78 -1.32
N GLN A 312 -12.53 -23.55 -2.20
CA GLN A 312 -12.62 -23.31 -3.65
C GLN A 312 -14.06 -23.44 -4.17
N LYS A 313 -14.80 -24.49 -3.77
CA LYS A 313 -16.21 -24.67 -4.14
C LYS A 313 -17.10 -23.53 -3.66
N MET A 314 -16.87 -23.02 -2.45
CA MET A 314 -17.60 -21.89 -1.90
C MET A 314 -17.34 -20.63 -2.72
N MET A 315 -16.07 -20.30 -2.98
CA MET A 315 -15.71 -19.15 -3.83
C MET A 315 -16.26 -19.29 -5.26
N ASP A 316 -16.28 -20.51 -5.80
CA ASP A 316 -16.85 -20.81 -7.11
C ASP A 316 -18.34 -20.51 -7.17
N ALA A 317 -19.08 -20.92 -6.14
CA ALA A 317 -20.51 -20.71 -6.05
C ALA A 317 -20.90 -19.25 -5.77
N GLU A 318 -20.08 -18.50 -5.04
CA GLU A 318 -20.40 -17.11 -4.65
C GLU A 318 -19.72 -16.04 -5.50
N GLY A 319 -18.80 -16.40 -6.40
CA GLY A 319 -18.15 -15.42 -7.27
C GLY A 319 -16.97 -14.68 -6.62
N ALA A 320 -16.41 -15.21 -5.54
CA ALA A 320 -15.32 -14.59 -4.79
C ALA A 320 -13.95 -14.70 -5.48
N TYR A 321 -13.02 -13.85 -5.04
CA TYR A 321 -11.61 -13.86 -5.45
C TYR A 321 -10.71 -13.84 -4.22
N TRP A 322 -9.45 -14.17 -4.39
CA TRP A 322 -8.48 -14.16 -3.29
C TRP A 322 -7.06 -13.88 -3.75
N TYR A 323 -6.22 -13.38 -2.84
CA TYR A 323 -4.80 -13.12 -3.06
C TYR A 323 -4.01 -13.30 -1.77
N HIS A 324 -2.72 -13.67 -1.86
CA HIS A 324 -1.88 -13.80 -0.66
C HIS A 324 -1.54 -12.43 -0.09
N ALA A 325 -1.71 -12.28 1.22
CA ALA A 325 -1.24 -11.11 1.95
C ALA A 325 0.27 -11.20 2.20
N HIS A 326 0.94 -10.05 2.22
CA HIS A 326 2.35 -9.87 2.58
C HIS A 326 3.26 -11.05 2.14
N PRO A 327 3.47 -11.24 0.81
CA PRO A 327 4.14 -12.41 0.27
C PRO A 327 5.55 -12.59 0.83
N ARG A 328 5.96 -13.86 0.99
CA ARG A 328 7.31 -14.26 1.43
C ARG A 328 7.74 -13.70 2.80
N THR A 329 6.78 -13.34 3.67
CA THR A 329 7.05 -12.87 5.03
C THR A 329 5.91 -13.15 5.99
N LYS A 330 6.11 -12.87 7.29
CA LYS A 330 5.22 -13.26 8.39
C LYS A 330 4.75 -14.73 8.20
N SER A 331 3.47 -15.01 8.40
CA SER A 331 2.86 -16.31 8.18
C SER A 331 2.77 -16.72 6.71
N THR A 332 3.01 -15.81 5.76
CA THR A 332 3.12 -16.09 4.31
C THR A 332 4.57 -16.36 3.89
N THR A 333 5.48 -16.64 4.83
CA THR A 333 6.84 -17.07 4.51
C THR A 333 6.82 -18.35 3.67
N GLY A 334 7.49 -18.30 2.51
CA GLY A 334 7.48 -19.39 1.52
C GLY A 334 6.29 -19.40 0.55
N TYR A 335 5.31 -18.50 0.70
CA TYR A 335 4.17 -18.41 -0.20
C TYR A 335 4.26 -17.16 -1.09
N PRO A 336 3.80 -17.24 -2.36
CA PRO A 336 3.12 -18.39 -2.99
C PRO A 336 4.04 -19.50 -3.54
N ASP A 337 5.35 -19.38 -3.38
CA ASP A 337 6.38 -20.25 -3.98
C ASP A 337 6.14 -21.76 -3.72
N LEU A 338 5.70 -22.12 -2.51
CA LEU A 338 5.43 -23.51 -2.11
C LEU A 338 4.22 -24.16 -2.79
N ILE A 339 3.36 -23.37 -3.45
CA ILE A 339 2.06 -23.84 -3.95
C ILE A 339 1.78 -23.47 -5.40
N TRP A 340 2.75 -22.96 -6.16
CA TRP A 340 2.53 -22.58 -7.56
C TRP A 340 1.95 -23.69 -8.44
N ASP A 341 2.13 -24.96 -8.06
CA ASP A 341 1.62 -26.13 -8.76
C ASP A 341 0.15 -26.46 -8.45
N LYS A 342 -0.42 -25.90 -7.36
CA LYS A 342 -1.72 -26.31 -6.84
C LYS A 342 -2.89 -25.84 -7.71
N PRO A 343 -3.98 -26.62 -7.80
CA PRO A 343 -5.13 -26.27 -8.63
C PRO A 343 -5.79 -24.93 -8.27
N TYR A 344 -5.85 -24.59 -6.97
CA TYR A 344 -6.53 -23.36 -6.51
C TYR A 344 -5.73 -22.08 -6.78
N VAL A 345 -4.40 -22.13 -6.97
CA VAL A 345 -3.63 -20.96 -7.47
C VAL A 345 -3.57 -20.91 -9.00
N LYS A 346 -3.68 -22.07 -9.66
CA LYS A 346 -3.90 -22.19 -11.11
C LYS A 346 -5.37 -22.00 -11.46
N ASN A 347 -5.97 -20.94 -10.93
CA ASN A 347 -7.37 -20.58 -11.09
C ASN A 347 -7.47 -19.06 -11.30
N ASP A 348 -8.45 -18.61 -12.08
CA ASP A 348 -8.74 -17.19 -12.29
C ASP A 348 -9.28 -16.48 -11.04
N ARG A 349 -9.70 -17.23 -10.03
CA ARG A 349 -10.08 -16.70 -8.71
C ARG A 349 -8.89 -16.26 -7.87
N TYR A 350 -7.73 -16.87 -8.08
CA TYR A 350 -6.50 -16.42 -7.47
C TYR A 350 -5.95 -15.23 -8.26
N LEU A 351 -5.97 -14.05 -7.63
CA LEU A 351 -5.60 -12.80 -8.27
C LEU A 351 -4.10 -12.54 -8.24
N GLY A 352 -3.36 -13.09 -7.28
CA GLY A 352 -1.93 -12.84 -7.12
C GLY A 352 -1.54 -12.58 -5.67
N VAL A 353 -0.76 -11.53 -5.43
CA VAL A 353 -0.21 -11.21 -4.10
C VAL A 353 -0.42 -9.74 -3.75
N ALA A 354 -0.33 -9.45 -2.46
CA ALA A 354 -0.33 -8.10 -1.93
C ALA A 354 0.95 -7.34 -2.28
N PHE A 355 0.79 -6.07 -2.65
CA PHE A 355 1.84 -5.05 -2.64
C PHE A 355 1.78 -4.28 -1.32
N LYS A 356 2.64 -4.68 -0.38
CA LYS A 356 2.82 -3.99 0.91
C LYS A 356 4.32 -3.72 1.14
N PRO A 357 4.82 -2.61 0.62
CA PRO A 357 6.26 -2.38 0.46
C PRO A 357 7.04 -2.28 1.77
N GLY A 358 6.45 -1.70 2.82
CA GLY A 358 7.12 -1.54 4.11
C GLY A 358 7.45 -2.87 4.81
N MET A 359 6.83 -3.98 4.40
CA MET A 359 7.12 -5.29 4.99
C MET A 359 8.39 -5.87 4.41
N GLY A 360 9.47 -5.78 5.19
CA GLY A 360 10.81 -6.22 4.80
C GLY A 360 11.52 -5.27 3.84
N GLN A 361 11.24 -3.98 4.02
CA GLN A 361 11.87 -2.88 3.31
C GLN A 361 13.41 -3.06 3.28
N ASP A 362 13.96 -3.01 2.07
CA ASP A 362 15.38 -3.10 1.78
C ASP A 362 15.77 -1.87 0.95
N ASN A 363 16.58 -0.98 1.53
CA ASN A 363 16.96 0.29 0.92
C ASN A 363 18.07 0.13 -0.14
N SER A 364 18.46 -1.10 -0.46
CA SER A 364 19.29 -1.40 -1.63
C SER A 364 18.47 -1.73 -2.88
N GLU A 365 17.19 -2.07 -2.73
CA GLU A 365 16.32 -2.34 -3.87
C GLU A 365 16.10 -1.06 -4.68
N VAL A 366 16.12 -1.21 -6.01
CA VAL A 366 15.87 -0.09 -6.94
C VAL A 366 14.37 0.19 -7.05
N ARG A 367 13.55 -0.86 -6.89
CA ARG A 367 12.09 -0.80 -6.88
C ARG A 367 11.63 -1.17 -5.50
N MET A 368 10.58 -0.51 -5.04
CA MET A 368 9.97 -0.90 -3.79
C MET A 368 9.32 -2.28 -3.94
N CYS A 369 9.61 -3.20 -3.01
CA CYS A 369 9.12 -4.59 -3.06
C CYS A 369 9.58 -5.38 -4.31
N ASP A 370 10.83 -5.18 -4.77
CA ASP A 370 11.36 -5.84 -5.98
C ASP A 370 11.33 -7.36 -5.80
N TRP A 371 11.90 -7.87 -4.70
CA TRP A 371 11.92 -9.31 -4.44
C TRP A 371 10.60 -9.87 -3.92
N ARG A 372 9.93 -9.23 -2.96
CA ARG A 372 8.74 -9.85 -2.33
C ARG A 372 7.51 -9.84 -3.23
N CYS A 373 7.32 -8.75 -4.00
CA CYS A 373 6.12 -8.55 -4.80
C CYS A 373 6.39 -8.79 -6.29
N PHE A 374 7.30 -8.01 -6.91
CA PHE A 374 7.47 -8.04 -8.36
C PHE A 374 8.05 -9.35 -8.86
N ASP A 375 9.08 -9.89 -8.21
CA ASP A 375 9.62 -11.20 -8.55
C ASP A 375 8.56 -12.32 -8.44
N ALA A 376 7.69 -12.26 -7.42
CA ALA A 376 6.62 -13.25 -7.23
C ALA A 376 5.57 -13.18 -8.37
N ILE A 377 5.05 -12.00 -8.69
CA ILE A 377 4.05 -11.86 -9.77
C ILE A 377 4.66 -12.13 -11.14
N ASP A 378 5.89 -11.67 -11.41
CA ASP A 378 6.53 -11.86 -12.70
C ASP A 378 6.84 -13.36 -12.92
N THR A 379 7.29 -14.05 -11.87
CA THR A 379 7.52 -15.51 -11.90
C THR A 379 6.23 -16.27 -12.16
N MET A 380 5.15 -15.97 -11.44
CA MET A 380 3.85 -16.61 -11.66
C MET A 380 3.33 -16.37 -13.08
N ASN A 381 3.41 -15.14 -13.59
CA ASN A 381 2.97 -14.82 -14.95
C ASN A 381 3.84 -15.49 -16.02
N ASN A 382 5.15 -15.61 -15.79
CA ASN A 382 6.05 -16.37 -16.65
C ASN A 382 5.67 -17.86 -16.68
N MET A 383 5.40 -18.46 -15.51
CA MET A 383 4.99 -19.86 -15.41
C MET A 383 3.61 -20.13 -16.04
N TYR A 384 2.64 -19.24 -15.82
CA TYR A 384 1.25 -19.42 -16.24
C TYR A 384 0.96 -18.94 -17.67
N ALA A 385 1.95 -18.33 -18.34
CA ALA A 385 1.87 -17.95 -19.73
C ALA A 385 1.40 -19.13 -20.61
N GLY A 386 0.37 -18.90 -21.41
CA GLY A 386 -0.17 -19.90 -22.34
C GLY A 386 -1.04 -20.99 -21.70
N GLN A 387 -1.30 -20.96 -20.38
CA GLN A 387 -2.14 -21.95 -19.70
C GLN A 387 -3.65 -21.62 -19.71
N GLY A 388 -4.07 -20.57 -20.42
CA GLY A 388 -5.46 -20.12 -20.45
C GLY A 388 -5.93 -19.41 -19.17
N LEU A 389 -5.02 -19.12 -18.25
CA LEU A 389 -5.28 -18.35 -17.03
C LEU A 389 -5.14 -16.85 -17.27
N ARG A 390 -5.82 -16.04 -16.46
CA ARG A 390 -5.59 -14.59 -16.36
C ARG A 390 -4.27 -14.27 -15.67
N PRO A 391 -3.70 -13.08 -15.93
CA PRO A 391 -2.47 -12.67 -15.27
C PRO A 391 -2.65 -12.60 -13.75
N LYS A 392 -1.54 -12.71 -13.04
CA LYS A 392 -1.47 -12.48 -11.58
C LYS A 392 -0.95 -11.07 -11.31
N TYR A 393 -1.53 -10.46 -10.30
CA TYR A 393 -1.43 -9.03 -10.03
C TYR A 393 -0.77 -8.75 -8.68
N ALA A 394 -0.28 -7.52 -8.53
CA ALA A 394 0.16 -6.97 -7.27
C ALA A 394 -0.91 -5.99 -6.77
N ILE A 395 -1.64 -6.36 -5.72
CA ILE A 395 -2.77 -5.58 -5.21
C ILE A 395 -2.31 -4.79 -4.00
N ALA A 396 -2.45 -3.46 -4.02
CA ALA A 396 -2.10 -2.65 -2.86
C ALA A 396 -2.91 -3.07 -1.63
N ASP A 397 -2.18 -3.35 -0.56
CA ASP A 397 -2.72 -3.97 0.66
C ASP A 397 -2.07 -3.36 1.89
N ILE A 398 -2.82 -3.40 2.99
CA ILE A 398 -2.32 -3.06 4.32
C ILE A 398 -2.36 -4.34 5.18
N ASP A 399 -1.89 -4.27 6.42
CA ASP A 399 -2.09 -5.32 7.44
C ASP A 399 -1.63 -4.70 8.76
N THR A 400 -2.54 -3.97 9.40
CA THR A 400 -2.27 -3.13 10.57
C THR A 400 -3.54 -2.92 11.39
N TYR A 401 -3.38 -2.62 12.68
CA TYR A 401 -4.49 -2.65 13.63
C TYR A 401 -5.06 -1.28 14.00
N LYS A 402 -4.22 -0.38 14.53
CA LYS A 402 -4.66 0.93 15.05
C LYS A 402 -4.50 2.03 14.00
N LYS A 403 -5.49 2.91 13.94
CA LYS A 403 -5.55 4.07 13.05
C LYS A 403 -6.20 5.24 13.77
N GLY A 404 -5.70 6.45 13.52
CA GLY A 404 -6.27 7.68 14.05
C GLY A 404 -5.78 8.90 13.27
N PRO A 405 -6.45 10.06 13.43
CA PRO A 405 -6.03 11.32 12.82
C PRO A 405 -4.62 11.76 13.22
N GLU A 406 -4.13 11.29 14.37
CA GLU A 406 -2.79 11.55 14.91
C GLU A 406 -1.68 10.67 14.32
N ASP A 407 -2.04 9.63 13.55
CA ASP A 407 -1.13 8.58 13.07
C ASP A 407 -0.55 8.89 11.68
N ASP A 408 0.56 8.23 11.32
CA ASP A 408 1.25 8.40 10.04
C ASP A 408 0.70 7.43 8.98
N LEU A 409 -0.57 7.64 8.61
CA LEU A 409 -1.28 6.74 7.71
C LEU A 409 -0.72 6.78 6.29
N TYR A 410 -0.72 7.94 5.64
CA TYR A 410 -0.32 8.09 4.22
C TYR A 410 1.00 7.40 3.90
N ALA A 411 2.01 7.58 4.75
CA ALA A 411 3.34 6.98 4.60
C ALA A 411 3.34 5.45 4.46
N ASN A 412 2.39 4.76 5.11
CA ASN A 412 2.30 3.31 5.14
C ASN A 412 1.32 2.74 4.10
N PHE A 413 0.61 3.59 3.36
CA PHE A 413 -0.52 3.19 2.52
C PHE A 413 -0.12 3.21 1.04
N PRO A 414 0.12 2.04 0.41
CA PRO A 414 -0.05 1.94 -1.02
C PRO A 414 -1.57 1.96 -1.33
N VAL A 415 -1.96 2.41 -2.52
CA VAL A 415 -3.37 2.51 -2.92
C VAL A 415 -3.60 1.96 -4.32
N ASN A 416 -4.73 1.28 -4.50
CA ASN A 416 -5.24 0.88 -5.80
C ASN A 416 -6.15 1.97 -6.34
N TYR A 417 -6.00 2.34 -7.60
CA TYR A 417 -6.96 3.13 -8.35
C TYR A 417 -7.73 2.18 -9.26
N LEU A 418 -8.95 1.81 -8.85
CA LEU A 418 -9.84 0.93 -9.58
C LEU A 418 -10.58 1.70 -10.66
N LYS A 419 -10.56 1.21 -11.90
CA LYS A 419 -11.31 1.82 -13.01
C LYS A 419 -12.80 1.47 -12.93
N ILE A 420 -13.53 2.22 -12.11
CA ILE A 420 -14.98 2.11 -11.91
C ILE A 420 -15.62 3.50 -11.86
N ASP A 421 -16.83 3.64 -12.40
CA ASP A 421 -17.49 4.94 -12.56
C ASP A 421 -17.95 5.55 -11.22
N ARG A 422 -18.43 4.69 -10.30
CA ARG A 422 -18.91 5.09 -8.97
C ARG A 422 -18.48 4.08 -7.91
N THR A 423 -18.38 4.55 -6.67
CA THR A 423 -18.31 3.68 -5.50
C THR A 423 -19.64 2.94 -5.35
N PRO A 424 -19.67 1.60 -5.23
CA PRO A 424 -20.89 0.88 -4.87
C PRO A 424 -21.44 1.36 -3.51
N GLY A 425 -22.75 1.38 -3.35
CA GLY A 425 -23.39 1.65 -2.06
C GLY A 425 -23.32 0.44 -1.11
N PRO A 426 -23.64 0.62 0.18
CA PRO A 426 -23.59 -0.45 1.18
C PRO A 426 -24.57 -1.61 0.95
N GLU A 427 -25.63 -1.41 0.16
CA GLU A 427 -26.59 -2.46 -0.21
C GLU A 427 -26.41 -2.93 -1.66
N ASP A 428 -25.43 -2.37 -2.39
CA ASP A 428 -25.13 -2.77 -3.76
C ASP A 428 -24.27 -4.06 -3.77
N ASP A 429 -24.28 -4.79 -4.88
CA ASP A 429 -23.32 -5.87 -5.12
C ASP A 429 -21.94 -5.28 -5.50
N TYR A 430 -20.88 -5.77 -4.86
CA TYR A 430 -19.49 -5.31 -5.00
C TYR A 430 -18.77 -5.90 -6.23
N SER A 431 -19.46 -6.66 -7.08
CA SER A 431 -18.91 -7.22 -8.33
C SER A 431 -18.19 -6.20 -9.21
N PRO A 432 -18.57 -4.91 -9.31
CA PRO A 432 -17.78 -3.94 -10.07
C PRO A 432 -16.33 -3.82 -9.58
N ILE A 433 -16.11 -3.85 -8.25
CA ILE A 433 -14.78 -3.83 -7.64
C ILE A 433 -14.02 -5.11 -7.99
N LEU A 434 -14.64 -6.27 -7.74
CA LEU A 434 -14.04 -7.57 -7.99
C LEU A 434 -13.71 -7.78 -9.48
N LYS A 435 -14.58 -7.29 -10.37
CA LYS A 435 -14.37 -7.34 -11.82
C LYS A 435 -13.18 -6.47 -12.22
N ALA A 436 -13.05 -5.26 -11.67
CA ALA A 436 -11.91 -4.40 -11.94
C ALA A 436 -10.59 -5.07 -11.52
N LEU A 437 -10.56 -5.69 -10.33
CA LEU A 437 -9.41 -6.46 -9.85
C LEU A 437 -9.11 -7.68 -10.74
N ARG A 438 -10.11 -8.50 -11.06
CA ARG A 438 -9.97 -9.68 -11.93
C ARG A 438 -9.46 -9.33 -13.33
N ASP A 439 -9.91 -8.22 -13.88
CA ASP A 439 -9.56 -7.78 -15.22
C ASP A 439 -8.22 -7.02 -15.27
N GLY A 440 -7.58 -6.74 -14.13
CA GLY A 440 -6.37 -5.91 -14.08
C GLY A 440 -6.66 -4.45 -14.45
N ASN A 441 -7.91 -4.01 -14.31
CA ASN A 441 -8.36 -2.66 -14.66
C ASN A 441 -8.12 -1.68 -13.49
N PHE A 442 -6.87 -1.62 -13.03
CA PHE A 442 -6.42 -0.73 -11.99
C PHE A 442 -4.93 -0.44 -12.13
N PHE A 443 -4.47 0.58 -11.42
CA PHE A 443 -3.04 0.78 -11.19
C PHE A 443 -2.82 0.94 -9.70
N VAL A 444 -1.60 0.61 -9.27
CA VAL A 444 -1.17 0.80 -7.88
C VAL A 444 -0.21 1.97 -7.83
N THR A 445 -0.30 2.77 -6.77
CA THR A 445 0.64 3.85 -6.49
C THR A 445 0.81 4.06 -4.99
N THR A 446 1.89 4.74 -4.60
CA THR A 446 2.04 5.32 -3.26
C THR A 446 1.43 6.72 -3.13
N GLY A 447 1.02 7.34 -4.25
CA GLY A 447 0.25 8.60 -4.28
C GLY A 447 0.93 9.74 -5.03
N GLU A 448 2.25 9.74 -5.10
CA GLU A 448 3.05 10.82 -5.74
C GLU A 448 3.03 10.77 -7.26
N ILE A 449 2.83 9.57 -7.82
CA ILE A 449 2.78 9.33 -9.26
C ILE A 449 1.39 8.81 -9.60
N LEU A 450 0.74 9.41 -10.60
CA LEU A 450 -0.58 9.01 -11.08
C LEU A 450 -0.48 8.58 -12.54
N ILE A 451 -0.98 7.37 -12.84
CA ILE A 451 -1.11 6.88 -14.22
C ILE A 451 -2.56 7.13 -14.65
N ARG A 452 -2.79 8.20 -15.40
CA ARG A 452 -4.15 8.61 -15.83
C ARG A 452 -4.72 7.70 -16.91
N ASN A 453 -3.83 7.18 -17.74
CA ASN A 453 -4.19 6.33 -18.86
C ASN A 453 -3.00 5.43 -19.20
N TYR A 454 -3.30 4.21 -19.63
CA TYR A 454 -2.32 3.23 -20.06
C TYR A 454 -2.90 2.38 -21.17
N SER A 455 -2.09 2.06 -22.18
CA SER A 455 -2.45 1.08 -23.19
C SER A 455 -1.22 0.44 -23.83
N VAL A 456 -1.41 -0.76 -24.37
CA VAL A 456 -0.47 -1.37 -25.32
C VAL A 456 -1.07 -1.17 -26.71
N ALA A 457 -0.71 -0.06 -27.35
CA ALA A 457 -1.28 0.41 -28.60
C ALA A 457 -0.69 -0.31 -29.84
N GLY A 458 -1.50 -0.42 -30.90
CA GLY A 458 -1.13 -1.04 -32.17
C GLY A 458 -1.56 -2.50 -32.28
N THR A 459 -1.36 -3.07 -33.47
CA THR A 459 -1.69 -4.47 -33.81
C THR A 459 -0.48 -5.22 -34.33
N GLY A 460 -0.46 -6.54 -34.19
CA GLY A 460 0.68 -7.36 -34.58
C GLY A 460 1.84 -7.25 -33.58
N ASN A 461 3.06 -7.42 -34.08
CA ASN A 461 4.25 -7.53 -33.22
C ASN A 461 4.89 -6.17 -32.90
N GLN A 462 4.74 -5.16 -33.75
CA GLN A 462 5.27 -3.82 -33.48
C GLN A 462 4.19 -3.00 -32.77
N ARG A 463 4.30 -2.91 -31.45
CA ARG A 463 3.34 -2.19 -30.59
C ARG A 463 4.02 -1.01 -29.91
N THR A 464 3.25 -0.22 -29.19
CA THR A 464 3.75 0.90 -28.38
C THR A 464 3.10 0.85 -27.00
N VAL A 465 3.91 0.85 -25.95
CA VAL A 465 3.41 1.06 -24.59
C VAL A 465 3.21 2.55 -24.39
N THR A 466 1.97 2.97 -24.16
CA THR A 466 1.60 4.36 -23.95
C THR A 466 1.12 4.58 -22.52
N ALA A 467 1.57 5.65 -21.87
CA ALA A 467 1.07 6.03 -20.55
C ALA A 467 1.05 7.56 -20.37
N ASP A 468 -0.05 8.08 -19.83
CA ASP A 468 -0.16 9.48 -19.41
C ASP A 468 0.09 9.55 -17.90
N VAL A 469 1.20 10.17 -17.52
CA VAL A 469 1.72 10.12 -16.15
C VAL A 469 1.91 11.53 -15.61
N ASP A 470 1.43 11.75 -14.39
CA ASP A 470 1.76 12.93 -13.58
C ASP A 470 2.57 12.52 -12.35
N TRP A 471 3.44 13.41 -11.86
CA TRP A 471 4.25 13.14 -10.69
C TRP A 471 4.58 14.40 -9.90
N THR A 472 4.91 14.24 -8.62
CA THR A 472 5.34 15.34 -7.75
C THR A 472 6.84 15.40 -7.52
N PHE A 473 7.51 14.27 -7.23
CA PHE A 473 8.97 14.22 -7.08
C PHE A 473 9.67 14.06 -8.44
N PRO A 474 10.92 14.52 -8.59
CA PRO A 474 11.70 14.28 -9.80
C PRO A 474 11.72 12.79 -10.15
N LEU A 475 11.43 12.44 -11.41
CA LEU A 475 11.41 11.04 -11.82
C LEU A 475 12.84 10.46 -11.88
N ASN A 476 12.96 9.17 -11.61
CA ASN A 476 14.23 8.45 -11.74
C ASN A 476 14.24 7.64 -13.04
N PHE A 477 13.25 6.76 -13.22
CA PHE A 477 13.11 5.98 -14.44
C PHE A 477 11.68 5.52 -14.67
N VAL A 478 11.38 5.20 -15.93
CA VAL A 478 10.22 4.39 -16.32
C VAL A 478 10.71 3.06 -16.85
N GLU A 479 9.87 2.03 -16.76
CA GLU A 479 10.22 0.72 -17.28
C GLU A 479 9.05 -0.01 -17.92
N VAL A 480 9.41 -0.83 -18.90
CA VAL A 480 8.53 -1.84 -19.50
C VAL A 480 9.14 -3.19 -19.17
N VAL A 481 8.36 -4.09 -18.57
CA VAL A 481 8.77 -5.45 -18.19
C VAL A 481 7.91 -6.43 -18.96
N TRP A 482 8.50 -7.47 -19.54
CA TRP A 482 7.77 -8.46 -20.35
C TRP A 482 8.40 -9.84 -20.21
N SER A 483 7.69 -10.86 -20.70
CA SER A 483 8.25 -12.20 -20.82
C SER A 483 7.67 -12.96 -22.01
N ASP A 484 8.40 -13.97 -22.49
CA ASP A 484 7.97 -14.94 -23.51
C ASP A 484 7.39 -16.25 -22.92
N GLY A 485 7.15 -16.27 -21.60
CA GLY A 485 6.78 -17.47 -20.83
C GLY A 485 7.96 -18.32 -20.38
N ARG A 486 9.20 -17.90 -20.66
CA ARG A 486 10.43 -18.57 -20.20
C ARG A 486 11.37 -17.58 -19.52
N LYS A 487 11.63 -16.45 -20.15
CA LYS A 487 12.55 -15.42 -19.67
C LYS A 487 11.81 -14.10 -19.45
N ILE A 488 12.05 -13.49 -18.30
CA ILE A 488 11.62 -12.13 -17.98
C ILE A 488 12.72 -11.16 -18.43
N ASP A 489 12.33 -10.17 -19.23
CA ASP A 489 13.19 -9.11 -19.73
C ASP A 489 12.57 -7.75 -19.39
N ARG A 490 13.40 -6.70 -19.46
CA ARG A 490 12.97 -5.34 -19.17
C ARG A 490 13.73 -4.30 -19.98
N GLN A 491 13.08 -3.17 -20.20
CA GLN A 491 13.68 -1.94 -20.69
C GLN A 491 13.50 -0.87 -19.62
N THR A 492 14.60 -0.34 -19.11
CA THR A 492 14.61 0.80 -18.18
C THR A 492 15.03 2.05 -18.94
N ILE A 493 14.23 3.11 -18.84
CA ILE A 493 14.46 4.39 -19.51
C ILE A 493 14.65 5.43 -18.42
N SER A 494 15.81 6.08 -18.41
CA SER A 494 16.07 7.16 -17.46
C SER A 494 15.08 8.30 -17.68
N ALA A 495 14.57 8.84 -16.58
CA ALA A 495 13.65 9.97 -16.53
C ALA A 495 14.19 11.11 -15.64
N THR A 496 15.49 11.08 -15.34
CA THR A 496 16.16 12.04 -14.43
C THR A 496 16.27 13.45 -15.01
N ASP A 497 15.99 13.62 -16.30
CA ASP A 497 15.92 14.91 -16.98
C ASP A 497 14.57 15.63 -16.74
N LEU A 498 13.57 14.91 -16.22
CA LEU A 498 12.23 15.43 -15.96
C LEU A 498 12.15 16.11 -14.57
N ALA A 499 11.76 17.38 -14.58
CA ALA A 499 11.56 18.19 -13.38
C ALA A 499 10.38 17.66 -12.53
N PRO A 500 10.33 17.95 -11.21
CA PRO A 500 9.18 17.62 -10.37
C PRO A 500 7.91 18.35 -10.79
N PHE A 501 6.76 17.92 -10.25
CA PHE A 501 5.43 18.51 -10.53
C PHE A 501 5.09 18.53 -12.03
N GLY A 502 5.48 17.46 -12.74
CA GLY A 502 5.35 17.35 -14.18
C GLY A 502 4.24 16.42 -14.64
N THR A 503 3.98 16.47 -15.94
CA THR A 503 3.14 15.53 -16.67
C THR A 503 3.83 15.13 -17.96
N LYS A 504 3.65 13.89 -18.42
CA LYS A 504 4.22 13.40 -19.68
C LYS A 504 3.40 12.26 -20.25
N HIS A 505 3.20 12.33 -21.56
CA HIS A 505 2.82 11.20 -22.39
C HIS A 505 4.07 10.40 -22.74
N PHE A 506 4.19 9.19 -22.21
CA PHE A 506 5.21 8.22 -22.60
C PHE A 506 4.69 7.39 -23.76
N ALA A 507 5.51 7.25 -24.81
CA ALA A 507 5.26 6.36 -25.95
C ALA A 507 6.54 5.54 -26.20
N ILE A 508 6.54 4.29 -25.75
CA ILE A 508 7.71 3.42 -25.74
C ILE A 508 7.50 2.32 -26.79
N PRO A 509 8.30 2.29 -27.88
CA PRO A 509 8.25 1.21 -28.86
C PRO A 509 8.46 -0.16 -28.19
N PHE A 510 7.64 -1.14 -28.53
CA PHE A 510 7.65 -2.46 -27.92
C PHE A 510 7.44 -3.56 -28.96
N ASP A 511 8.44 -4.44 -29.10
CA ASP A 511 8.36 -5.63 -29.94
C ASP A 511 7.70 -6.79 -29.18
N ALA A 512 6.42 -7.02 -29.46
CA ALA A 512 5.61 -8.09 -28.93
C ALA A 512 5.89 -9.47 -29.59
N SER A 513 6.85 -9.58 -30.52
CA SER A 513 7.20 -10.84 -31.17
C SER A 513 7.52 -11.95 -30.16
N GLY A 514 6.68 -12.97 -30.14
CA GLY A 514 6.82 -14.13 -29.25
C GLY A 514 6.65 -13.80 -27.76
N LYS A 515 6.18 -12.61 -27.39
CA LYS A 515 5.99 -12.22 -26.00
C LYS A 515 4.61 -12.64 -25.50
N ALA A 516 4.55 -13.13 -24.27
CA ALA A 516 3.34 -13.58 -23.61
C ALA A 516 2.63 -12.43 -22.89
N TRP A 517 3.36 -11.61 -22.13
CA TRP A 517 2.81 -10.50 -21.35
C TRP A 517 3.73 -9.30 -21.27
N VAL A 518 3.17 -8.15 -20.89
CA VAL A 518 3.89 -6.90 -20.63
C VAL A 518 3.25 -6.12 -19.48
N ARG A 519 4.05 -5.37 -18.72
CA ARG A 519 3.60 -4.36 -17.73
C ARG A 519 4.48 -3.11 -17.78
N PHE A 520 3.99 -2.01 -17.20
CA PHE A 520 4.67 -0.73 -17.14
C PHE A 520 4.74 -0.20 -15.70
N ALA A 521 5.84 0.46 -15.35
CA ALA A 521 6.01 1.11 -14.05
C ALA A 521 6.82 2.40 -14.16
N VAL A 522 6.61 3.30 -13.20
CA VAL A 522 7.30 4.58 -13.05
C VAL A 522 7.79 4.70 -11.62
N TRP A 523 9.03 5.17 -11.46
CA TRP A 523 9.68 5.32 -10.16
C TRP A 523 10.34 6.69 -10.04
N ASP A 524 10.13 7.35 -8.90
CA ASP A 524 10.69 8.67 -8.63
C ASP A 524 11.98 8.63 -7.79
N SER A 525 12.53 9.80 -7.53
CA SER A 525 13.75 9.98 -6.77
C SER A 525 13.63 9.59 -5.30
N ALA A 526 12.42 9.48 -4.74
CA ALA A 526 12.16 9.06 -3.36
C ALA A 526 11.89 7.54 -3.25
N GLY A 527 11.87 6.83 -4.38
CA GLY A 527 11.55 5.40 -4.43
C GLY A 527 10.03 5.13 -4.43
N ASN A 528 9.22 6.18 -4.57
CA ASN A 528 7.80 6.05 -4.76
C ASN A 528 7.54 5.48 -6.15
N GLY A 529 6.46 4.72 -6.28
CA GLY A 529 6.18 3.98 -7.51
C GLY A 529 4.72 4.06 -7.89
N ALA A 530 4.48 4.06 -9.21
CA ALA A 530 3.18 3.71 -9.78
C ALA A 530 3.36 2.65 -10.87
N PHE A 531 2.49 1.66 -10.92
CA PHE A 531 2.55 0.59 -11.91
C PHE A 531 1.18 0.10 -12.32
N VAL A 532 1.11 -0.42 -13.53
CA VAL A 532 -0.07 -1.12 -14.06
C VAL A 532 0.18 -2.61 -14.07
N GLU A 533 -0.92 -3.35 -14.01
CA GLU A 533 -0.87 -4.81 -13.96
C GLU A 533 -0.40 -5.44 -15.29
N PRO A 534 0.21 -6.65 -15.23
CA PRO A 534 0.52 -7.44 -16.41
C PRO A 534 -0.69 -7.66 -17.33
N VAL A 535 -0.48 -7.49 -18.63
CA VAL A 535 -1.48 -7.82 -19.66
C VAL A 535 -0.97 -8.90 -20.59
N TRP A 536 -1.81 -9.87 -20.94
CA TRP A 536 -1.49 -10.87 -21.97
C TRP A 536 -1.52 -10.23 -23.36
N LEU A 537 -0.49 -10.48 -24.17
CA LEU A 537 -0.34 -9.89 -25.51
C LEU A 537 -1.09 -10.66 -26.60
N ASN A 538 -1.30 -11.97 -26.37
CA ASN A 538 -1.96 -12.92 -27.27
C ASN A 538 -3.10 -13.66 -26.55
N ALA A 539 -3.90 -12.93 -25.76
CA ALA A 539 -5.02 -13.54 -25.05
C ALA A 539 -5.89 -14.34 -26.02
N VAL A 540 -6.14 -15.62 -25.70
CA VAL A 540 -7.11 -16.44 -26.42
C VAL A 540 -8.43 -15.69 -26.33
N LYS A 541 -8.99 -15.25 -27.47
CA LYS A 541 -10.34 -14.69 -27.50
C LYS A 541 -11.28 -15.78 -26.98
N THR A 542 -11.74 -15.67 -25.76
CA THR A 542 -12.86 -16.46 -25.26
C THR A 542 -14.10 -15.96 -26.01
N THR A 543 -14.48 -16.68 -27.06
CA THR A 543 -15.79 -16.56 -27.70
C THR A 543 -16.83 -17.11 -26.74
N THR A 544 -17.36 -16.25 -25.87
CA THR A 544 -18.63 -16.48 -25.20
C THR A 544 -19.38 -15.16 -25.13
N ASP A 545 -20.01 -14.83 -26.25
CA ASP A 545 -21.19 -13.96 -26.35
C ASP A 545 -21.87 -14.24 -27.71
N GLU A 546 -22.23 -15.52 -27.94
CA GLU A 546 -23.27 -15.83 -28.93
C GLU A 546 -24.60 -16.02 -28.21
N GLY A 547 -25.32 -14.90 -28.15
CA GLY A 547 -26.76 -14.82 -28.41
C GLY A 547 -27.62 -15.98 -27.95
N GLY A 548 -28.02 -15.94 -26.67
CA GLY A 548 -29.27 -16.55 -26.23
C GLY A 548 -30.48 -15.82 -26.81
N GLN A 549 -30.71 -15.92 -28.12
CA GLN A 549 -32.03 -15.67 -28.71
C GLN A 549 -32.97 -16.79 -28.26
N ARG A 550 -33.71 -16.54 -27.17
CA ARG A 550 -34.88 -17.35 -26.84
C ARG A 550 -35.95 -17.15 -27.91
N LYS A 551 -36.17 -18.18 -28.73
CA LYS A 551 -37.45 -18.44 -29.39
C LYS A 551 -38.31 -19.31 -28.48
N LYS A 552 -39.34 -18.71 -27.87
CA LYS A 552 -40.76 -19.08 -27.99
C LYS A 552 -41.59 -18.19 -27.09
#